data_AF-A0A2T3FZ50-F1
#
_entry.id   AF-A0A2T3FZ50-F1
#
_cell.length_a   1.000
_cell.length_b   1.000
_cell.length_c   1.000
_cell.angle_alpha   90.00
_cell.angle_beta   90.00
_cell.angle_gamma   90.00
#
_symmetry.space_group_name_H-M   'P 1'
#
loop_
_entity.id
_entity.type
_entity.pdbx_description
1 polymer ?
#
loop_
_entity_poly.entity_id
_entity_poly.type
_entity_poly.pdbx_seq_one_letter_code
_entity_poly.pdbx_strand_id
1 'polypeptide(L)'
;MDKQFYIYLAIMSFITYAIRAIPLVFINKKITNPTIQSFLDYIPYTVLAAMTFPDIFYSTGHLLSGIVATIIIIYASYKELSLIQVACIGCFVVVMIELIL
;
A
#
# COMPACT_ATOMS: atom_id res chain seq x y z
N MET A 1 29.26 -20.06 1.80
CA MET A 1 28.44 -19.28 0.86
C MET A 1 27.89 -20.24 -0.17
N ASP A 2 26.83 -20.92 0.25
CA ASP A 2 26.65 -22.33 -0.06
C ASP A 2 25.80 -22.53 -1.32
N LYS A 3 26.15 -23.53 -2.12
CA LYS A 3 25.41 -23.94 -3.34
C LYS A 3 23.91 -24.13 -3.10
N GLN A 4 23.55 -24.49 -1.87
CA GLN A 4 22.19 -24.59 -1.35
C GLN A 4 21.43 -23.24 -1.46
N PHE A 5 22.06 -22.12 -1.10
CA PHE A 5 21.44 -20.79 -1.14
C PHE A 5 21.03 -20.38 -2.55
N TYR A 6 21.91 -20.59 -3.54
CA TYR A 6 21.61 -20.31 -4.94
C TYR A 6 20.48 -21.20 -5.49
N ILE A 7 20.41 -22.46 -5.05
CA ILE A 7 19.33 -23.38 -5.40
C ILE A 7 18.00 -22.93 -4.79
N TYR A 8 17.99 -22.53 -3.52
CA TYR A 8 16.79 -21.99 -2.88
C TYR A 8 16.32 -20.70 -3.53
N LEU A 9 17.24 -19.77 -3.84
CA LEU A 9 16.92 -18.53 -4.55
C LEU A 9 16.29 -18.80 -5.92
N ALA A 10 16.87 -19.72 -6.70
CA ALA A 10 16.36 -20.08 -8.01
C ALA A 10 14.95 -20.69 -7.93
N ILE A 11 14.72 -21.59 -6.97
CA ILE A 11 13.42 -22.24 -6.74
C ILE A 11 12.37 -21.21 -6.28
N MET A 12 12.72 -20.34 -5.32
CA MET A 12 11.82 -19.28 -4.81
C MET A 12 11.42 -18.32 -5.93
N SER A 13 12.40 -17.87 -6.72
CA SER A 13 12.17 -16.98 -7.86
C SER A 13 11.27 -17.64 -8.90
N PHE A 14 11.55 -18.89 -9.28
CA PHE A 14 10.77 -19.62 -10.26
C PHE A 14 9.32 -19.83 -9.84
N ILE A 15 9.09 -20.26 -8.59
CA ILE A 15 7.74 -20.49 -8.06
C ILE A 15 6.97 -19.18 -7.95
N THR A 16 7.59 -18.12 -7.43
CA THR A 16 6.95 -16.80 -7.31
C THR A 16 6.58 -16.23 -8.67
N TYR A 17 7.45 -16.39 -9.67
CA TYR A 17 7.21 -15.90 -11.03
C TYR A 17 6.13 -16.73 -11.72
N ALA A 18 6.16 -18.06 -11.58
CA ALA A 18 5.14 -18.93 -12.13
C ALA A 18 3.74 -18.58 -11.57
N ILE A 19 3.60 -18.46 -10.24
CA ILE A 19 2.31 -18.17 -9.61
C ILE A 19 1.79 -16.77 -9.96
N ARG A 20 2.65 -15.78 -10.23
CA ARG A 20 2.22 -14.42 -10.66
C ARG A 20 1.95 -14.32 -12.16
N ALA A 21 2.75 -15.00 -12.98
CA ALA A 21 2.63 -14.96 -14.43
C ALA A 21 1.47 -15.82 -14.95
N ILE A 22 1.17 -16.95 -14.30
CA ILE A 22 0.05 -17.83 -14.70
C ILE A 22 -1.30 -17.09 -14.68
N PRO A 23 -1.70 -16.39 -13.59
CA PRO A 23 -2.90 -15.59 -13.58
C PRO A 23 -2.87 -14.52 -14.66
N LEU A 24 -1.75 -13.79 -14.79
CA LEU A 24 -1.64 -12.69 -15.75
C LEU A 24 -1.78 -13.18 -17.21
N VAL A 25 -1.20 -14.34 -17.53
CA VAL A 25 -1.25 -14.94 -18.87
C VAL A 25 -2.63 -15.54 -19.17
N PHE A 26 -3.24 -16.23 -18.21
CA PHE A 26 -4.54 -16.90 -18.40
C PHE A 26 -5.74 -15.93 -18.32
N ILE A 27 -5.62 -14.83 -17.58
CA ILE A 27 -6.64 -13.78 -17.40
C ILE A 27 -6.60 -12.73 -18.54
N ASN A 28 -5.79 -12.92 -19.59
CA ASN A 28 -5.80 -12.08 -20.80
C ASN A 28 -7.12 -12.09 -21.60
N LYS A 29 -8.17 -12.77 -21.13
CA LYS A 29 -9.48 -12.67 -21.75
C LYS A 29 -10.07 -11.31 -21.38
N LYS A 30 -10.13 -10.37 -22.33
CA LYS A 30 -10.80 -9.06 -22.17
C LYS A 30 -12.12 -9.27 -21.43
N ILE A 31 -12.19 -8.82 -20.19
CA ILE A 31 -13.41 -8.78 -19.41
C ILE A 31 -14.32 -7.80 -20.16
N THR A 32 -15.23 -8.34 -20.98
CA THR A 32 -16.04 -7.54 -21.91
C THR A 32 -17.23 -6.89 -21.19
N ASN A 33 -17.44 -7.22 -19.91
CA ASN A 33 -18.50 -6.66 -19.08
C ASN A 33 -17.97 -5.46 -18.25
N PRO A 34 -18.51 -4.25 -18.44
CA PRO A 34 -18.05 -3.04 -17.76
C PRO A 34 -18.15 -3.15 -16.23
N THR A 35 -19.13 -3.90 -15.70
CA THR A 35 -19.32 -4.06 -14.25
C THR A 35 -18.16 -4.80 -13.58
N ILE A 36 -17.65 -5.86 -14.24
CA ILE A 36 -16.57 -6.68 -13.68
C ILE A 36 -15.21 -5.96 -13.83
N GLN A 37 -15.04 -5.20 -14.92
CA GLN A 37 -13.84 -4.39 -15.12
C GLN A 37 -13.74 -3.27 -14.08
N SER A 38 -14.81 -2.50 -13.87
CA SER A 38 -14.85 -1.51 -12.79
C SER A 38 -14.69 -2.15 -11.41
N PHE A 39 -15.20 -3.37 -11.18
CA PHE A 39 -14.98 -4.03 -9.90
C PHE A 39 -13.50 -4.41 -9.68
N LEU A 40 -12.85 -4.94 -10.72
CA LEU A 40 -11.46 -5.41 -10.65
C LEU A 40 -10.45 -4.25 -10.57
N ASP A 41 -10.71 -3.13 -11.24
CA ASP A 41 -9.88 -1.93 -11.15
C ASP A 41 -9.97 -1.25 -9.78
N TYR A 42 -11.12 -1.32 -9.10
CA TYR A 42 -11.30 -0.71 -7.78
C TYR A 42 -10.86 -1.62 -6.62
N ILE A 43 -10.83 -2.95 -6.78
CA ILE A 43 -10.33 -3.90 -5.78
C ILE A 43 -8.94 -3.53 -5.23
N PRO A 44 -7.88 -3.34 -6.04
CA PRO A 44 -6.54 -3.12 -5.52
C PRO A 44 -6.45 -1.80 -4.73
N TYR A 45 -7.10 -0.74 -5.21
CA TYR A 45 -7.15 0.55 -4.51
C TYR A 45 -7.92 0.45 -3.19
N THR A 46 -9.05 -0.26 -3.19
CA THR A 46 -9.87 -0.45 -1.97
C THR A 46 -9.13 -1.30 -0.94
N VAL A 47 -8.44 -2.36 -1.37
CA VAL A 47 -7.63 -3.20 -0.48
C VAL A 47 -6.44 -2.43 0.08
N LEU A 48 -5.73 -1.64 -0.74
CA LEU A 48 -4.62 -0.80 -0.28
C LEU A 48 -5.10 0.23 0.77
N ALA A 49 -6.25 0.84 0.54
CA ALA A 49 -6.87 1.73 1.52
C ALA A 49 -7.26 0.99 2.79
N ALA A 50 -7.90 -0.18 2.68
CA ALA A 50 -8.31 -0.99 3.83
C ALA A 50 -7.11 -1.48 4.68
N MET A 51 -5.94 -1.66 4.07
CA MET A 51 -4.70 -1.98 4.78
C MET A 51 -4.09 -0.75 5.46
N THR A 52 -4.03 0.39 4.76
CA THR A 52 -3.38 1.60 5.29
C THR A 52 -4.21 2.35 6.34
N PHE A 53 -5.54 2.33 6.22
CA PHE A 53 -6.45 3.05 7.13
C PHE A 53 -6.29 2.62 8.59
N PRO A 54 -6.29 1.33 8.96
CA PRO A 54 -6.02 0.92 10.34
C PRO A 54 -4.58 1.19 10.76
N ASP A 55 -3.59 0.92 9.89
CA ASP A 55 -2.18 1.12 10.19
C ASP A 55 -1.86 2.57 10.60
N ILE A 56 -2.51 3.57 9.99
CA ILE A 56 -2.31 4.99 10.34
C ILE A 56 -2.69 5.31 11.80
N PHE A 57 -3.68 4.62 12.37
CA PHE A 57 -4.11 4.85 13.76
C PHE A 57 -3.34 4.02 14.78
N TYR A 58 -2.90 2.82 14.40
CA TYR A 58 -2.25 1.87 15.32
C TYR A 58 -0.73 1.83 15.22
N SER A 59 -0.13 2.34 14.15
CA SER A 59 1.33 2.40 14.01
C SER A 59 1.98 3.40 14.99
N THR A 60 1.19 4.27 15.58
CA THR A 60 1.64 5.32 16.51
C THR A 60 1.27 4.91 17.94
N GLY A 61 2.17 5.12 18.91
CA GLY A 61 1.97 4.69 20.30
C GLY A 61 0.72 5.31 20.94
N HIS A 62 0.29 6.46 20.41
CA HIS A 62 -0.94 7.14 20.81
C HIS A 62 -1.92 7.38 19.65
N LEU A 63 -3.16 6.91 19.85
CA LEU A 63 -4.29 7.09 18.93
C LEU A 63 -4.55 8.57 18.58
N LEU A 64 -4.31 9.49 19.51
CA LEU A 64 -4.46 10.93 19.29
C LEU A 64 -3.55 11.46 18.18
N SER A 65 -2.30 10.97 18.12
CA SER A 65 -1.33 11.40 17.11
C SER A 65 -1.77 10.97 15.71
N GLY A 66 -2.27 9.74 15.57
CA GLY A 66 -2.85 9.23 14.31
C GLY A 66 -4.03 10.06 13.82
N ILE A 67 -4.98 10.40 14.70
CA ILE A 67 -6.16 11.22 14.34
C ILE A 67 -5.76 12.62 13.88
N VAL A 68 -4.86 13.28 14.61
CA VAL A 68 -4.40 14.63 14.28
C VAL A 68 -3.62 14.63 12.96
N ALA A 69 -2.74 13.64 12.76
CA ALA A 69 -2.01 13.47 11.51
C ALA A 69 -2.95 13.23 10.32
N THR A 70 -3.96 12.36 10.46
CA THR A 70 -4.98 12.12 9.42
C THR A 70 -5.68 13.41 9.01
N ILE A 71 -6.12 14.25 9.96
CA ILE A 71 -6.81 15.51 9.63
C ILE A 71 -5.90 16.46 8.83
N ILE A 72 -4.64 16.59 9.25
CA ILE A 72 -3.65 17.46 8.59
C ILE A 72 -3.31 16.93 7.19
N ILE A 73 -3.14 15.61 7.04
CA ILE A 73 -2.86 14.95 5.76
C ILE A 73 -4.04 15.08 4.80
N ILE A 74 -5.27 14.92 5.28
CA ILE A 74 -6.49 15.13 4.48
C ILE A 74 -6.54 16.57 3.98
N TYR A 75 -6.32 17.54 4.87
CA TYR A 75 -6.30 18.96 4.50
C TYR A 75 -5.21 19.28 3.47
N ALA A 76 -4.01 18.72 3.64
CA ALA A 76 -2.92 18.85 2.66
C ALA A 76 -3.27 18.20 1.31
N SER A 77 -3.94 17.05 1.33
CA SER A 77 -4.35 16.31 0.13
C SER A 77 -5.39 17.06 -0.69
N TYR A 78 -6.32 17.78 -0.04
CA TYR A 78 -7.30 18.64 -0.73
C TYR A 78 -6.67 19.78 -1.53
N LYS A 79 -5.43 20.16 -1.22
CA LYS A 79 -4.71 21.24 -1.91
C LYS A 79 -3.98 20.75 -3.18
N GLU A 80 -4.34 19.58 -3.71
CA GLU A 80 -3.73 18.93 -4.88
C GLU A 80 -2.18 18.84 -4.79
N LEU A 81 -1.66 18.71 -3.57
CA LEU A 81 -0.22 18.54 -3.35
C LEU A 81 0.25 17.17 -3.84
N SER A 82 1.50 17.09 -4.30
CA SER A 82 2.07 15.82 -4.74
C SER A 82 2.07 14.78 -3.61
N LEU A 83 1.86 13.50 -3.96
CA LEU A 83 1.82 12.39 -2.99
C LEU A 83 3.05 12.39 -2.06
N ILE A 84 4.23 12.72 -2.61
CA ILE A 84 5.49 12.79 -1.86
C ILE A 84 5.47 13.94 -0.85
N GLN A 85 4.94 15.11 -1.22
CA GLN A 85 4.81 16.24 -0.29
C GLN A 85 3.85 15.90 0.85
N VAL A 86 2.71 15.28 0.55
CA VAL A 86 1.74 14.84 1.55
C VAL A 86 2.37 13.82 2.52
N ALA A 87 3.11 12.85 2.00
CA ALA A 87 3.81 11.86 2.82
C ALA A 87 4.86 12.49 3.75
N CYS A 88 5.68 13.42 3.23
CA CYS A 88 6.66 14.13 4.05
C CYS A 88 6.01 14.96 5.16
N ILE A 89 4.92 15.68 4.87
CA ILE A 89 4.17 16.46 5.87
C ILE A 89 3.59 15.51 6.93
N GLY A 90 3.00 14.38 6.52
CA GLY A 90 2.46 13.38 7.42
C GLY A 90 3.50 12.83 8.39
N CYS A 91 4.65 12.38 7.87
CA CYS A 91 5.76 11.90 8.71
C CYS A 91 6.25 12.98 9.67
N PHE A 92 6.40 14.23 9.20
CA PHE A 92 6.87 15.33 10.03
C PHE A 92 5.90 15.64 11.17
N VAL A 93 4.60 15.65 10.90
CA VAL A 93 3.54 15.89 11.88
C VAL A 93 3.51 14.79 12.94
N VAL A 94 3.53 13.51 12.53
CA VAL A 94 3.53 12.38 13.47
C VAL A 94 4.75 12.43 14.38
N VAL A 95 5.95 12.69 13.83
CA VAL A 95 7.19 12.81 14.62
C VAL A 95 7.13 13.97 15.60
N MET A 96 6.62 15.13 15.19
CA MET A 96 6.48 16.28 16.11
C MET A 96 5.49 16.00 17.25
N ILE A 97 4.38 15.31 16.97
CA ILE A 97 3.37 14.99 17.99
C ILE A 97 3.89 13.93 18.96
N GLU A 98 4.50 12.85 18.46
CA GLU A 98 5.13 11.82 19.30
C GLU A 98 6.30 12.35 20.12
N LEU A 99 6.98 13.40 19.68
CA LEU A 99 8.07 14.02 20.46
C LEU A 99 7.54 14.89 21.63
N ILE A 100 6.31 15.37 21.54
CA ILE A 100 5.67 16.23 22.55
C ILE A 100 4.86 15.43 23.58
N LEU A 101 4.42 14.23 23.22
CA LEU A 101 3.56 13.36 24.03
C LEU A 101 4.37 12.29 24.75
#